data_AF-A0AAU1F0N5-F1
#
_entry.id   AF-A0AAU1F0N5-F1
#
_cell.length_a   1.000
_cell.length_b   1.000
_cell.length_c   1.000
_cell.angle_alpha   90.00
_cell.angle_beta   90.00
_cell.angle_gamma   90.00
#
_symmetry.space_group_name_H-M   'P 1'
#
loop_
_entity.id
_entity.type
_entity.pdbx_description
1 polymer ?
#
loop_
_entity_poly.entity_id
_entity_poly.type
_entity_poly.pdbx_seq_one_letter_code
_entity_poly.pdbx_strand_id
1 'polypeptide(L)'
;MPDIRESLHRAGQGMLSLALAQCRAAGSTMVLRVCGRPGGVFHLRQGSVVAVESPGAPGIETLLLRSGRVSEADWAALVPAGRDSRRPVAELVARGHIGAAELQVVSAMALQDAVFAVLAGDMGDCLADTESGPLVPVGPGEDPLRLLDDAGRKLAALAAMPHAVLPDRERVVVRRGVDGPAEDLAPHRKEILYLADGRRTPRDIAFMIGRGVYHVTVEISRMLAEGLLERVTRSAGTGVPRVWATQAPVPRRPAVAPDVGDTTGELPRRTPGASGITEKTLAADVSATSWKGLFRFRSRTRTANSGVADS
;
A
#
# COMPACT_ATOMS: atom_id res chain seq x y z
N MET A 1 -26.61 12.70 -13.25
CA MET A 1 -25.62 12.19 -14.22
C MET A 1 -24.59 11.40 -13.43
N PRO A 2 -24.20 10.19 -13.84
CA PRO A 2 -23.09 9.51 -13.20
C PRO A 2 -21.86 10.42 -13.24
N ASP A 3 -21.10 10.47 -12.15
CA ASP A 3 -19.88 11.27 -12.07
C ASP A 3 -18.95 10.83 -13.21
N ILE A 4 -18.41 11.77 -14.00
CA ILE A 4 -17.45 11.47 -15.09
C ILE A 4 -16.31 10.61 -14.55
N ARG A 5 -15.95 10.79 -13.27
CA ARG A 5 -14.95 9.97 -12.57
C ARG A 5 -15.38 8.51 -12.40
N GLU A 6 -16.64 8.26 -12.08
CA GLU A 6 -17.19 6.91 -11.97
C GLU A 6 -17.20 6.21 -13.33
N SER A 7 -17.51 6.95 -14.40
CA SER A 7 -17.43 6.46 -15.78
C SER A 7 -16.00 6.10 -16.19
N LEU A 8 -15.03 7.00 -15.93
CA LEU A 8 -13.61 6.76 -16.22
C LEU A 8 -13.04 5.59 -15.43
N HIS A 9 -13.42 5.46 -14.15
CA HIS A 9 -13.00 4.34 -13.31
C HIS A 9 -13.52 3.00 -13.85
N ARG A 10 -14.79 2.96 -14.28
CA ARG A 10 -15.39 1.77 -14.90
C ARG A 10 -14.75 1.45 -16.26
N ALA A 11 -14.42 2.47 -17.05
CA ALA A 11 -13.71 2.30 -18.32
C ALA A 11 -12.29 1.72 -18.10
N GLY A 12 -11.54 2.24 -17.12
CA GLY A 12 -10.23 1.72 -16.74
C GLY A 12 -10.27 0.25 -16.30
N GLN A 13 -11.26 -0.12 -15.47
CA GLN A 13 -11.50 -1.52 -15.08
C GLN A 13 -11.78 -2.41 -16.29
N GLY A 14 -12.62 -1.96 -17.23
CA GLY A 14 -12.92 -2.68 -18.46
C GLY A 14 -11.68 -2.91 -19.35
N MET A 15 -10.83 -1.89 -19.50
CA MET A 15 -9.59 -1.99 -20.27
C MET A 15 -8.61 -2.99 -19.66
N LEU A 16 -8.42 -2.95 -18.33
CA LEU A 16 -7.57 -3.91 -17.63
C LEU A 16 -8.08 -5.34 -17.79
N SER A 17 -9.39 -5.55 -17.62
CA SER A 17 -10.01 -6.86 -17.80
C SER A 17 -9.82 -7.39 -19.22
N LEU A 18 -9.99 -6.55 -20.23
CA LEU A 18 -9.80 -6.94 -21.62
C LEU A 18 -8.34 -7.29 -21.92
N ALA A 19 -7.40 -6.44 -21.48
CA ALA A 19 -5.97 -6.66 -21.68
C ALA A 19 -5.50 -7.98 -21.02
N LEU A 20 -5.92 -8.25 -19.78
CA LEU A 20 -5.59 -9.49 -19.08
C LEU A 20 -6.26 -10.71 -19.74
N ALA A 21 -7.49 -10.58 -20.24
CA ALA A 21 -8.16 -11.65 -20.98
C ALA A 21 -7.39 -12.02 -22.27
N GLN A 22 -6.92 -11.01 -23.01
CA GLN A 22 -6.10 -11.21 -24.22
C GLN A 22 -4.77 -11.89 -23.88
N CYS A 23 -4.08 -11.44 -22.83
CA CYS A 23 -2.84 -12.05 -22.39
C CYS A 23 -3.03 -13.51 -21.95
N ARG A 24 -4.13 -13.81 -21.25
CA ARG A 24 -4.52 -15.16 -20.83
C ARG A 24 -4.77 -16.06 -22.04
N ALA A 25 -5.57 -15.60 -23.00
CA ALA A 25 -5.90 -16.36 -24.20
C ALA A 25 -4.66 -16.63 -25.09
N ALA A 26 -3.76 -15.65 -25.19
CA ALA A 26 -2.53 -15.77 -25.96
C ALA A 26 -1.41 -16.57 -25.25
N GLY A 27 -1.57 -16.91 -23.96
CA GLY A 27 -0.50 -17.52 -23.18
C GLY A 27 0.72 -16.60 -23.01
N SER A 28 0.50 -15.28 -22.98
CA SER A 28 1.59 -14.29 -23.02
C SER A 28 2.49 -14.38 -21.79
N THR A 29 3.80 -14.21 -22.01
CA THR A 29 4.79 -13.96 -20.96
C THR A 29 5.32 -12.55 -21.14
N MET A 30 4.84 -11.63 -20.32
CA MET A 30 5.04 -10.18 -20.51
C MET A 30 4.76 -9.41 -19.23
N VAL A 31 5.04 -8.11 -19.27
CA VAL A 31 4.66 -7.16 -18.23
C VAL A 31 3.52 -6.28 -18.74
N LEU A 32 2.48 -6.11 -17.92
CA LEU A 32 1.38 -5.19 -18.19
C LEU A 32 1.36 -4.08 -17.13
N ARG A 33 1.68 -2.86 -17.53
CA ARG A 33 1.67 -1.68 -16.67
C ARG A 33 0.31 -1.01 -16.71
N VAL A 34 -0.30 -0.85 -15.55
CA VAL A 34 -1.54 -0.09 -15.35
C VAL A 34 -1.17 1.31 -14.88
N CYS A 35 -1.41 2.31 -15.71
CA CYS A 35 -1.27 3.71 -15.36
C CYS A 35 -2.39 4.13 -14.41
N GLY A 36 -2.10 5.05 -13.49
CA GLY A 36 -3.11 5.54 -12.56
C GLY A 36 -2.56 5.92 -11.21
N ARG A 37 -3.47 6.14 -10.25
CA ARG A 37 -3.17 6.40 -8.85
C ARG A 37 -3.93 5.37 -8.01
N PRO A 38 -3.26 4.33 -7.49
CA PRO A 38 -1.81 4.12 -7.48
C PRO A 38 -1.21 3.51 -8.76
N GLY A 39 -2.02 2.93 -9.65
CA GLY A 39 -1.52 2.11 -10.77
C GLY A 39 -0.82 0.83 -10.29
N GLY A 40 -0.22 0.08 -11.21
CA GLY A 40 0.47 -1.16 -10.87
C GLY A 40 1.14 -1.84 -12.06
N VAL A 41 1.88 -2.91 -11.80
CA VAL A 41 2.62 -3.71 -12.78
C VAL A 41 2.24 -5.17 -12.58
N PHE A 42 1.63 -5.76 -13.60
CA PHE A 42 1.25 -7.18 -13.62
C PHE A 42 2.30 -7.94 -14.41
N HIS A 43 2.92 -8.92 -13.78
CA HIS A 43 3.86 -9.81 -14.44
C HIS A 43 3.12 -11.09 -14.83
N LEU A 44 3.09 -11.39 -16.12
CA LEU A 44 2.44 -12.57 -16.67
C LEU A 44 3.46 -13.59 -17.14
N ARG A 45 3.17 -14.86 -16.92
CA ARG A 45 3.91 -16.00 -17.45
C ARG A 45 2.91 -17.01 -17.98
N GLN A 46 3.01 -17.36 -19.25
CA GLN A 46 2.11 -18.33 -19.89
C GLN A 46 0.62 -17.97 -19.65
N GLY A 47 0.27 -16.68 -19.76
CA GLY A 47 -1.09 -16.17 -19.55
C GLY A 47 -1.58 -16.12 -18.09
N SER A 48 -0.76 -16.54 -17.13
CA SER A 48 -1.07 -16.48 -15.69
C SER A 48 -0.33 -15.34 -15.01
N VAL A 49 -0.96 -14.66 -14.05
CA VAL A 49 -0.31 -13.57 -13.28
C VAL A 49 0.57 -14.20 -12.21
N VAL A 50 1.88 -13.97 -12.32
CA VAL A 50 2.86 -14.49 -11.36
C VAL A 50 3.26 -13.44 -10.33
N ALA A 51 3.09 -12.15 -10.59
CA ALA A 51 3.30 -11.12 -9.58
C ALA A 51 2.52 -9.87 -9.93
N VAL A 52 2.16 -9.10 -8.91
CA VAL A 52 1.61 -7.75 -9.08
C VAL A 52 2.31 -6.84 -8.10
N GLU A 53 2.87 -5.76 -8.63
CA GLU A 53 3.51 -4.70 -7.85
C GLU A 53 2.67 -3.44 -7.99
N SER A 54 2.33 -2.82 -6.87
CA SER A 54 1.66 -1.52 -6.88
C SER A 54 2.27 -0.68 -5.78
N PRO A 55 2.57 0.61 -6.03
CA PRO A 55 2.85 1.49 -4.92
C PRO A 55 1.64 1.51 -3.98
N GLY A 56 0.43 1.20 -4.47
CA GLY A 56 -0.85 1.01 -3.79
C GLY A 56 -0.84 0.23 -2.48
N ALA A 57 0.00 -0.80 -2.41
CA ALA A 57 -0.08 -1.83 -1.39
C ALA A 57 1.30 -2.26 -0.90
N PRO A 58 1.42 -2.71 0.37
CA PRO A 58 2.65 -3.34 0.85
C PRO A 58 3.04 -4.55 0.01
N GLY A 59 4.20 -4.46 -0.63
CA GLY A 59 4.84 -5.59 -1.29
C GLY A 59 5.42 -6.59 -0.29
N ILE A 60 5.97 -7.68 -0.82
CA ILE A 60 6.58 -8.76 -0.03
C ILE A 60 7.68 -8.22 0.89
N GLU A 61 8.55 -7.34 0.36
CA GLU A 61 9.58 -6.64 1.14
C GLU A 61 8.98 -5.99 2.40
N THR A 62 8.02 -5.09 2.22
CA THR A 62 7.37 -4.38 3.33
C THR A 62 6.77 -5.34 4.34
N LEU A 63 6.08 -6.40 3.88
CA LEU A 63 5.47 -7.38 4.77
C LEU A 63 6.52 -8.16 5.57
N LEU A 64 7.64 -8.55 4.95
CA LEU A 64 8.71 -9.29 5.61
C LEU A 64 9.49 -8.42 6.59
N LEU A 65 9.88 -7.21 6.20
CA LEU A 65 10.58 -6.26 7.06
C LEU A 65 9.73 -5.90 8.28
N ARG A 66 8.45 -5.58 8.07
CA ARG A 66 7.52 -5.25 9.17
C ARG A 66 7.17 -6.45 10.06
N SER A 67 7.36 -7.68 9.58
CA SER A 67 7.21 -8.86 10.43
C SER A 67 8.37 -9.05 11.41
N GLY A 68 9.50 -8.35 11.22
CA GLY A 68 10.72 -8.48 12.03
C GLY A 68 11.53 -9.75 11.77
N ARG A 69 11.11 -10.59 10.81
CA ARG A 69 11.83 -11.83 10.46
C ARG A 69 13.01 -11.64 9.52
N VAL A 70 12.96 -10.58 8.71
CA VAL A 70 14.02 -10.19 7.79
C VAL A 70 14.44 -8.78 8.18
N SER A 71 15.72 -8.58 8.46
CA SER A 71 16.24 -7.23 8.71
C SER A 71 16.41 -6.47 7.40
N GLU A 72 16.46 -5.13 7.46
CA GLU A 72 16.74 -4.30 6.28
C GLU A 72 18.12 -4.65 5.68
N ALA A 73 19.11 -4.95 6.51
CA ALA A 73 20.44 -5.36 6.07
C ALA A 73 20.40 -6.72 5.35
N ASP A 74 19.68 -7.69 5.90
CA ASP A 74 19.51 -9.01 5.27
C ASP A 74 18.77 -8.88 3.95
N TRP A 75 17.75 -8.03 3.87
CA TRP A 75 17.02 -7.78 2.63
C TRP A 75 17.91 -7.12 1.56
N ALA A 76 18.64 -6.06 1.93
CA ALA A 76 19.54 -5.35 1.02
C ALA A 76 20.66 -6.26 0.49
N ALA A 77 21.16 -7.20 1.31
CA ALA A 77 22.18 -8.16 0.91
C ALA A 77 21.69 -9.19 -0.14
N LEU A 78 20.39 -9.24 -0.43
CA LEU A 78 19.80 -10.14 -1.44
C LEU A 78 19.62 -9.45 -2.79
N VAL A 79 19.60 -8.11 -2.83
CA VAL A 79 19.46 -7.33 -4.06
C VAL A 79 20.83 -7.28 -4.74
N PRO A 80 21.04 -8.01 -5.84
CA PRO A 80 22.36 -8.07 -6.46
C PRO A 80 22.67 -6.77 -7.21
N ALA A 81 23.93 -6.36 -7.21
CA ALA A 81 24.43 -5.33 -8.11
C ALA A 81 24.59 -5.86 -9.55
N GLY A 82 23.50 -6.27 -10.21
CA GLY A 82 23.55 -6.75 -11.60
C GLY A 82 22.39 -7.66 -12.04
N ARG A 83 22.16 -7.72 -13.36
CA ARG A 83 21.00 -8.40 -14.00
C ARG A 83 21.01 -9.93 -13.95
N ASP A 84 22.13 -10.58 -13.65
CA ASP A 84 22.32 -12.04 -13.84
C ASP A 84 22.27 -12.90 -12.58
N SER A 85 21.79 -12.37 -11.45
CA SER A 85 21.97 -13.05 -10.18
C SER A 85 20.73 -13.82 -9.72
N ARG A 86 21.00 -14.97 -9.12
CA ARG A 86 20.08 -15.84 -8.37
C ARG A 86 18.98 -15.02 -7.67
N ARG A 87 17.72 -15.41 -7.88
CA ARG A 87 16.56 -14.64 -7.37
C ARG A 87 16.70 -14.42 -5.85
N PRO A 88 16.59 -13.18 -5.35
CA PRO A 88 16.72 -12.79 -3.93
C PRO A 88 15.97 -13.71 -2.96
N VAL A 89 14.89 -14.30 -3.46
CA VAL A 89 13.93 -15.15 -2.78
C VAL A 89 14.43 -16.55 -2.47
N ALA A 90 15.15 -17.19 -3.40
CA ALA A 90 15.71 -18.52 -3.15
C ALA A 90 16.76 -18.47 -2.04
N GLU A 91 17.45 -17.33 -1.96
CA GLU A 91 18.45 -17.05 -0.96
C GLU A 91 17.82 -16.76 0.43
N LEU A 92 16.65 -16.11 0.51
CA LEU A 92 15.89 -15.98 1.77
C LEU A 92 15.51 -17.33 2.37
N VAL A 93 15.08 -18.26 1.52
CA VAL A 93 14.72 -19.62 1.93
C VAL A 93 15.98 -20.40 2.30
N ALA A 94 17.04 -20.30 1.50
CA ALA A 94 18.31 -20.99 1.76
C ALA A 94 18.97 -20.53 3.08
N ARG A 95 18.88 -19.24 3.41
CA ARG A 95 19.37 -18.66 4.67
C ARG A 95 18.44 -18.92 5.86
N GLY A 96 17.27 -19.54 5.64
CA GLY A 96 16.33 -19.91 6.70
C GLY A 96 15.54 -18.75 7.30
N HIS A 97 15.54 -17.57 6.68
CA HIS A 97 14.76 -16.41 7.16
C HIS A 97 13.25 -16.62 6.99
N ILE A 98 12.84 -17.43 6.00
CA ILE A 98 11.44 -17.78 5.74
C ILE A 98 11.32 -19.14 5.05
N GLY A 99 10.32 -19.93 5.42
CA GLY A 99 10.03 -21.19 4.72
C GLY A 99 9.44 -20.97 3.32
N ALA A 100 9.68 -21.89 2.38
CA ALA A 100 9.15 -21.76 1.01
C ALA A 100 7.61 -21.65 0.96
N ALA A 101 6.91 -22.41 1.81
CA ALA A 101 5.45 -22.34 1.90
C ALA A 101 4.97 -21.02 2.51
N GLU A 102 5.65 -20.50 3.53
CA GLU A 102 5.31 -19.23 4.17
C GLU A 102 5.48 -18.08 3.18
N LEU A 103 6.59 -18.09 2.44
CA LEU A 103 6.86 -17.14 1.38
C LEU A 103 5.77 -17.17 0.31
N GLN A 104 5.36 -18.35 -0.16
CA GLN A 104 4.26 -18.46 -1.14
C GLN A 104 2.98 -17.80 -0.64
N VAL A 105 2.64 -17.97 0.64
CA VAL A 105 1.46 -17.35 1.24
C VAL A 105 1.62 -15.82 1.29
N VAL A 106 2.78 -15.30 1.74
CA VAL A 106 3.04 -13.85 1.77
C VAL A 106 2.99 -13.25 0.37
N SER A 107 3.57 -13.92 -0.62
CA SER A 107 3.55 -13.48 -2.01
C SER A 107 2.13 -13.45 -2.57
N ALA A 108 1.31 -14.47 -2.30
CA ALA A 108 -0.09 -14.50 -2.70
C ALA A 108 -0.90 -13.38 -2.03
N MET A 109 -0.66 -13.12 -0.74
CA MET A 109 -1.29 -12.02 -0.01
C MET A 109 -0.92 -10.65 -0.59
N ALA A 110 0.37 -10.40 -0.82
CA ALA A 110 0.86 -9.16 -1.41
C ALA A 110 0.30 -8.95 -2.82
N LEU A 111 0.26 -10.00 -3.64
CA LEU A 111 -0.33 -9.98 -4.97
C LEU A 111 -1.81 -9.59 -4.92
N GLN A 112 -2.62 -10.27 -4.10
CA GLN A 112 -4.05 -9.98 -4.01
C GLN A 112 -4.31 -8.56 -3.49
N ASP A 113 -3.49 -8.07 -2.57
CA ASP A 113 -3.62 -6.73 -2.01
C ASP A 113 -3.19 -5.64 -3.01
N ALA A 114 -2.15 -5.90 -3.81
CA ALA A 114 -1.75 -5.03 -4.91
C ALA A 114 -2.84 -4.94 -5.99
N VAL A 115 -3.46 -6.06 -6.38
CA VAL A 115 -4.62 -6.05 -7.29
C VAL A 115 -5.78 -5.25 -6.69
N PHE A 116 -6.10 -5.47 -5.42
CA PHE A 116 -7.13 -4.69 -4.73
C PHE A 116 -6.80 -3.18 -4.75
N ALA A 117 -5.58 -2.78 -4.44
CA ALA A 117 -5.19 -1.37 -4.42
C ALA A 117 -5.20 -0.71 -5.80
N VAL A 118 -4.84 -1.45 -6.86
CA VAL A 118 -4.99 -0.99 -8.26
C VAL A 118 -6.46 -0.71 -8.56
N LEU A 119 -7.35 -1.68 -8.27
CA LEU A 119 -8.77 -1.55 -8.58
C LEU A 119 -9.49 -0.54 -7.66
N ALA A 120 -9.00 -0.31 -6.44
CA ALA A 120 -9.54 0.70 -5.52
C ALA A 120 -9.23 2.14 -5.96
N GLY A 121 -8.18 2.31 -6.76
CA GLY A 121 -7.67 3.61 -7.19
C GLY A 121 -8.25 4.09 -8.52
N ASP A 122 -7.74 5.24 -8.97
CA ASP A 122 -8.04 5.75 -10.30
C ASP A 122 -7.14 5.02 -11.32
N MET A 123 -7.74 4.36 -12.31
CA MET A 123 -7.03 3.68 -13.40
C MET A 123 -7.16 4.46 -14.70
N GLY A 124 -6.04 4.56 -15.42
CA GLY A 124 -5.97 5.06 -16.78
C GLY A 124 -5.65 3.92 -17.75
N ASP A 125 -4.68 4.14 -18.63
CA ASP A 125 -4.32 3.19 -19.69
C ASP A 125 -3.55 1.96 -19.19
N CYS A 126 -3.58 0.90 -20.00
CA CYS A 126 -2.77 -0.29 -19.81
C CYS A 126 -1.71 -0.36 -20.92
N LEU A 127 -0.44 -0.46 -20.55
CA LEU A 127 0.71 -0.50 -21.46
C LEU A 127 1.39 -1.86 -21.37
N ALA A 128 1.54 -2.52 -22.51
CA ALA A 128 2.30 -3.76 -22.62
C ALA A 128 3.80 -3.46 -22.68
N ASP A 129 4.59 -4.24 -21.97
CA ASP A 129 6.04 -4.13 -21.90
C ASP A 129 6.69 -5.53 -21.92
N THR A 130 7.88 -5.63 -22.49
CA THR A 130 8.71 -6.84 -22.56
C THR A 130 9.83 -6.87 -21.52
N GLU A 131 9.85 -5.91 -20.59
CA GLU A 131 10.77 -5.80 -19.47
C GLU A 131 10.90 -7.04 -18.57
N SER A 132 11.98 -7.06 -17.79
CA SER A 132 12.43 -8.20 -16.99
C SER A 132 11.42 -8.63 -15.90
N GLY A 133 11.40 -9.94 -15.61
CA GLY A 133 10.43 -10.57 -14.71
C GLY A 133 10.48 -10.10 -13.24
N PRO A 134 9.47 -10.43 -12.42
CA PRO A 134 9.34 -9.90 -11.07
C PRO A 134 10.40 -10.46 -10.12
N LEU A 135 10.69 -9.72 -9.04
CA LEU A 135 11.57 -10.20 -7.97
C LEU A 135 11.09 -11.53 -7.36
N VAL A 136 9.77 -11.67 -7.16
CA VAL A 136 9.16 -12.85 -6.54
C VAL A 136 7.90 -13.28 -7.29
N PRO A 137 7.91 -14.40 -8.03
CA PRO A 137 6.67 -14.96 -8.55
C PRO A 137 5.92 -15.75 -7.47
N VAL A 138 4.59 -15.63 -7.48
CA VAL A 138 3.63 -16.46 -6.76
C VAL A 138 3.48 -17.80 -7.48
N GLY A 139 4.26 -18.80 -7.07
CA GLY A 139 4.08 -20.20 -7.50
C GLY A 139 3.88 -20.37 -9.03
N PRO A 140 2.92 -21.20 -9.48
CA PRO A 140 2.64 -21.38 -10.91
C PRO A 140 1.99 -20.16 -11.59
N GLY A 141 1.52 -19.18 -10.81
CA GLY A 141 0.70 -18.04 -11.25
C GLY A 141 -0.78 -18.24 -10.94
N GLU A 142 -1.51 -17.14 -10.86
CA GLU A 142 -2.96 -17.09 -10.63
C GLU A 142 -3.71 -16.69 -11.91
N ASP A 143 -4.94 -17.16 -12.07
CA ASP A 143 -5.80 -16.78 -13.20
C ASP A 143 -6.10 -15.26 -13.12
N PRO A 144 -5.76 -14.48 -14.16
CA PRO A 144 -5.90 -13.02 -14.13
C PRO A 144 -7.34 -12.55 -13.90
N LEU A 145 -8.33 -13.24 -14.49
CA LEU A 145 -9.74 -12.85 -14.40
C LEU A 145 -10.30 -13.19 -13.02
N ARG A 146 -9.90 -14.34 -12.46
CA ARG A 146 -10.24 -14.71 -11.08
C ARG A 146 -9.72 -13.69 -10.08
N LEU A 147 -8.50 -13.17 -10.28
CA LEU A 147 -7.94 -12.12 -9.43
C LEU A 147 -8.74 -10.82 -9.49
N LEU A 148 -9.14 -10.40 -10.70
CA LEU A 148 -9.99 -9.22 -10.88
C LEU A 148 -11.35 -9.40 -10.24
N ASP A 149 -11.99 -10.56 -10.41
CA ASP A 149 -13.28 -10.88 -9.79
C ASP A 149 -13.18 -10.86 -8.26
N ASP A 150 -12.13 -11.45 -7.69
CA ASP A 150 -11.90 -11.47 -6.25
C ASP A 150 -11.70 -10.04 -5.70
N ALA A 151 -10.91 -9.21 -6.39
CA ALA A 151 -10.71 -7.81 -6.00
C ALA A 151 -11.98 -6.97 -6.18
N GLY A 152 -12.75 -7.18 -7.25
CA GLY A 152 -14.05 -6.55 -7.48
C GLY A 152 -15.06 -6.90 -6.39
N ARG A 153 -15.14 -8.17 -5.98
CA ARG A 153 -15.98 -8.60 -4.85
C ARG A 153 -15.55 -7.94 -3.54
N LYS A 154 -14.24 -7.83 -3.27
CA LYS A 154 -13.71 -7.14 -2.09
C LYS A 154 -14.09 -5.65 -2.08
N LEU A 155 -14.02 -4.98 -3.23
CA LEU A 155 -14.43 -3.58 -3.37
C LEU A 155 -15.93 -3.38 -3.18
N ALA A 156 -16.76 -4.23 -3.80
CA ALA A 156 -18.20 -4.19 -3.60
C ALA A 156 -18.59 -4.42 -2.12
N ALA A 157 -17.93 -5.38 -1.46
CA ALA A 157 -18.14 -5.64 -0.05
C ALA A 157 -17.72 -4.45 0.83
N LEU A 158 -16.60 -3.78 0.51
CA LEU A 158 -16.18 -2.57 1.22
C LEU A 158 -17.17 -1.42 0.98
N ALA A 159 -17.60 -1.20 -0.25
CA ALA A 159 -18.56 -0.13 -0.60
C ALA A 159 -19.92 -0.30 0.09
N ALA A 160 -20.33 -1.55 0.37
CA ALA A 160 -21.56 -1.85 1.11
C ALA A 160 -21.46 -1.59 2.63
N MET A 161 -20.27 -1.28 3.16
CA MET A 161 -20.11 -1.06 4.60
C MET A 161 -20.61 0.32 5.04
N PRO A 162 -21.22 0.43 6.23
CA PRO A 162 -21.41 1.71 6.88
C PRO A 162 -20.07 2.41 7.05
N HIS A 163 -20.00 3.69 6.68
CA HIS A 163 -18.78 4.50 6.78
C HIS A 163 -17.57 3.91 6.03
N ALA A 164 -17.79 3.28 4.88
CA ALA A 164 -16.73 2.87 3.95
C ALA A 164 -15.78 4.02 3.56
N VAL A 165 -14.47 3.78 3.61
CA VAL A 165 -13.42 4.71 3.17
C VAL A 165 -12.64 4.15 2.00
N LEU A 166 -12.09 5.02 1.15
CA LEU A 166 -11.13 4.65 0.13
C LEU A 166 -9.72 4.55 0.74
N PRO A 167 -8.89 3.61 0.27
CA PRO A 167 -7.61 3.36 0.92
C PRO A 167 -6.61 4.51 0.89
N ASP A 168 -6.63 5.34 -0.15
CA ASP A 168 -5.61 6.33 -0.46
C ASP A 168 -6.08 7.79 -0.33
N ARG A 169 -7.35 8.02 0.06
CA ARG A 169 -7.95 9.37 0.08
C ARG A 169 -8.29 9.87 1.48
N GLU A 170 -9.02 9.07 2.25
CA GLU A 170 -9.53 9.48 3.55
C GLU A 170 -8.44 9.44 4.59
N ARG A 171 -8.36 10.50 5.39
CA ARG A 171 -7.48 10.53 6.56
C ARG A 171 -8.33 10.32 7.79
N VAL A 172 -7.80 9.56 8.74
CA VAL A 172 -8.52 9.18 9.95
C VAL A 172 -7.78 9.65 11.18
N VAL A 173 -8.54 10.08 12.18
CA VAL A 173 -8.04 10.47 13.49
C VAL A 173 -8.84 9.78 14.58
N VAL A 174 -8.22 9.55 15.73
CA VAL A 174 -8.91 9.03 16.92
C VAL A 174 -9.99 10.03 17.35
N ARG A 175 -11.23 9.54 17.53
CA ARG A 175 -12.31 10.39 18.04
C ARG A 175 -12.03 10.76 19.50
N ARG A 176 -12.14 12.05 19.83
CA ARG A 176 -12.00 12.54 21.21
C ARG A 176 -13.24 12.18 22.05
N GLY A 177 -13.04 11.85 23.33
CA GLY A 177 -14.12 11.56 24.27
C GLY A 177 -14.67 10.13 24.21
N VAL A 178 -13.94 9.20 23.58
CA VAL A 178 -14.24 7.76 23.70
C VAL A 178 -13.63 7.25 25.00
N ASP A 179 -14.39 7.36 26.09
CA ASP A 179 -14.08 6.68 27.35
C ASP A 179 -14.61 5.24 27.26
N GLY A 180 -13.82 4.36 26.65
CA GLY A 180 -14.03 2.91 26.64
C GLY A 180 -12.74 2.21 27.02
N PRO A 181 -12.77 0.94 27.49
CA PRO A 181 -11.57 0.23 27.88
C PRO A 181 -10.71 -0.04 26.63
N ALA A 182 -9.86 0.92 26.28
CA ALA A 182 -8.86 0.79 25.24
C ALA A 182 -7.95 -0.43 25.48
N GLU A 183 -7.89 -0.91 26.72
CA GLU A 183 -7.18 -2.12 27.15
C GLU A 183 -7.73 -3.42 26.53
N ASP A 184 -9.03 -3.54 26.25
CA ASP A 184 -9.65 -4.76 25.71
C ASP A 184 -9.65 -4.85 24.18
N LEU A 185 -9.15 -3.81 23.50
CA LEU A 185 -9.10 -3.81 22.05
C LEU A 185 -8.08 -4.83 21.53
N ALA A 186 -8.47 -5.51 20.44
CA ALA A 186 -7.58 -6.39 19.71
C ALA A 186 -6.30 -5.63 19.26
N PRO A 187 -5.12 -6.27 19.27
CA PRO A 187 -3.83 -5.59 19.06
C PRO A 187 -3.76 -4.73 17.79
N HIS A 188 -4.29 -5.22 16.67
CA HIS A 188 -4.28 -4.48 15.40
C HIS A 188 -5.15 -3.21 15.44
N ARG A 189 -6.21 -3.16 16.26
CA ARG A 189 -7.02 -1.95 16.45
C ARG A 189 -6.25 -0.91 17.26
N LYS A 190 -5.48 -1.34 18.27
CA LYS A 190 -4.59 -0.46 19.04
C LYS A 190 -3.52 0.16 18.16
N GLU A 191 -2.92 -0.63 17.26
CA GLU A 191 -1.96 -0.13 16.26
C GLU A 191 -2.59 0.91 15.32
N ILE A 192 -3.82 0.65 14.83
CA ILE A 192 -4.55 1.63 14.00
C ILE A 192 -4.84 2.91 14.78
N LEU A 193 -5.31 2.83 16.03
CA LEU A 193 -5.56 4.01 16.87
C LEU A 193 -4.28 4.82 17.10
N TYR A 194 -3.16 4.14 17.38
CA TYR A 194 -1.86 4.79 17.57
C TYR A 194 -1.40 5.55 16.32
N LEU A 195 -1.70 5.04 15.12
CA LEU A 195 -1.30 5.64 13.86
C LEU A 195 -2.30 6.66 13.28
N ALA A 196 -3.53 6.68 13.78
CA ALA A 196 -4.61 7.57 13.35
C ALA A 196 -4.42 9.01 13.88
N ASP A 197 -3.45 9.71 13.30
CA ASP A 197 -3.05 11.08 13.65
C ASP A 197 -3.76 12.18 12.84
N GLY A 198 -4.74 11.79 12.01
CA GLY A 198 -5.44 12.69 11.08
C GLY A 198 -4.66 13.07 9.83
N ARG A 199 -3.42 12.60 9.69
CA ARG A 199 -2.58 12.78 8.51
C ARG A 199 -2.49 11.51 7.68
N ARG A 200 -2.61 10.33 8.28
CA ARG A 200 -2.46 9.06 7.55
C ARG A 200 -3.76 8.56 6.92
N THR A 201 -3.61 7.96 5.74
CA THR A 201 -4.67 7.21 5.05
C THR A 201 -4.65 5.73 5.48
N PRO A 202 -5.73 4.95 5.24
CA PRO A 202 -5.71 3.50 5.46
C PRO A 202 -4.52 2.79 4.82
N ARG A 203 -4.15 3.21 3.61
CA ARG A 203 -2.96 2.75 2.91
C ARG A 203 -1.69 3.05 3.71
N ASP A 204 -1.48 4.30 4.15
CA ASP A 204 -0.29 4.67 4.93
C ASP A 204 -0.17 3.83 6.20
N ILE A 205 -1.30 3.65 6.90
CA ILE A 205 -1.39 2.81 8.10
C ILE A 205 -1.03 1.35 7.76
N ALA A 206 -1.52 0.81 6.64
CA ALA A 206 -1.21 -0.55 6.19
C ALA A 206 0.29 -0.78 5.94
N PHE A 207 0.98 0.19 5.32
CA PHE A 207 2.44 0.17 5.14
C PHE A 207 3.20 0.21 6.47
N MET A 208 2.70 0.99 7.44
CA MET A 208 3.34 1.10 8.74
C MET A 208 3.16 -0.15 9.60
N ILE A 209 1.99 -0.77 9.58
CA ILE A 209 1.70 -2.00 10.35
C ILE A 209 2.27 -3.25 9.65
N GLY A 210 2.49 -3.20 8.33
CA GLY A 210 2.87 -4.38 7.54
C GLY A 210 1.69 -5.34 7.39
N ARG A 211 0.56 -4.81 6.95
CA ARG A 211 -0.68 -5.57 6.69
C ARG A 211 -1.27 -5.18 5.34
N GLY A 212 -2.11 -6.04 4.78
CA GLY A 212 -2.80 -5.73 3.53
C GLY A 212 -3.73 -4.53 3.69
N VAL A 213 -3.69 -3.63 2.71
CA VAL A 213 -4.52 -2.45 2.55
C VAL A 213 -6.01 -2.79 2.64
N TYR A 214 -6.47 -3.86 1.98
CA TYR A 214 -7.88 -4.26 2.06
C TYR A 214 -8.31 -4.49 3.52
N HIS A 215 -7.52 -5.24 4.27
CA HIS A 215 -7.83 -5.58 5.66
C HIS A 215 -7.85 -4.34 6.56
N VAL A 216 -6.85 -3.48 6.43
CA VAL A 216 -6.78 -2.24 7.21
C VAL A 216 -7.92 -1.29 6.86
N THR A 217 -8.29 -1.20 5.58
CA THR A 217 -9.39 -0.33 5.12
C THR A 217 -10.75 -0.81 5.65
N VAL A 218 -11.01 -2.12 5.60
CA VAL A 218 -12.20 -2.73 6.20
C VAL A 218 -12.24 -2.46 7.70
N GLU A 219 -11.13 -2.67 8.41
CA GLU A 219 -11.10 -2.47 9.86
C GLU A 219 -11.30 -1.02 10.26
N ILE A 220 -10.68 -0.07 9.54
CA ILE A 220 -10.91 1.36 9.73
C ILE A 220 -12.38 1.72 9.49
N SER A 221 -13.01 1.16 8.46
CA SER A 221 -14.44 1.39 8.18
C SER A 221 -15.33 0.91 9.34
N ARG A 222 -15.02 -0.26 9.93
CA ARG A 222 -15.70 -0.73 11.16
C ARG A 222 -15.45 0.18 12.35
N MET A 223 -14.21 0.59 12.58
CA MET A 223 -13.84 1.48 13.67
C MET A 223 -14.50 2.86 13.55
N LEU A 224 -14.74 3.36 12.33
CA LEU A 224 -15.53 4.56 12.08
C LEU A 224 -17.00 4.36 12.44
N ALA A 225 -17.59 3.23 12.06
CA ALA A 225 -18.97 2.88 12.40
C ALA A 225 -19.17 2.69 13.92
N GLU A 226 -18.16 2.17 14.61
CA GLU A 226 -18.13 2.04 16.08
C GLU A 226 -17.80 3.36 16.79
N GLY A 227 -17.48 4.42 16.07
CA GLY A 227 -17.16 5.74 16.63
C GLY A 227 -15.79 5.84 17.31
N LEU A 228 -14.90 4.85 17.14
CA LEU A 228 -13.53 4.90 17.65
C LEU A 228 -12.65 5.86 16.83
N LEU A 229 -12.97 5.99 15.54
CA LEU A 229 -12.32 6.91 14.62
C LEU A 229 -13.30 7.96 14.13
N GLU A 230 -12.75 9.05 13.63
CA GLU A 230 -13.46 10.03 12.83
C GLU A 230 -12.68 10.32 11.54
N ARG A 231 -13.41 10.66 10.48
CA ARG A 231 -12.80 11.12 9.23
C ARG A 231 -12.37 12.55 9.43
N VAL A 232 -11.16 12.87 8.98
CA VAL A 232 -10.76 14.26 8.83
C VAL A 232 -11.46 14.79 7.58
N THR A 233 -12.64 15.38 7.76
CA THR A 233 -13.21 16.27 6.77
C THR A 233 -12.28 17.48 6.68
N ARG A 234 -11.56 17.61 5.56
CA ARG A 234 -11.10 18.94 5.17
C ARG A 234 -12.38 19.76 5.06
N SER A 235 -12.64 20.61 6.04
CA SER A 235 -13.66 21.65 5.89
C SER A 235 -13.25 22.41 4.62
N ALA A 236 -14.05 22.32 3.56
CA ALA A 236 -13.91 23.17 2.40
C ALA A 236 -14.19 24.61 2.88
N GLY A 237 -13.13 25.28 3.34
CA GLY A 237 -13.31 26.48 4.17
C GLY A 237 -12.01 27.09 4.66
N THR A 238 -10.94 27.03 3.88
CA THR A 238 -9.90 28.08 3.90
C THR A 238 -9.44 28.26 2.46
N GLY A 239 -10.21 29.03 1.69
CA GLY A 239 -9.54 29.94 0.78
C GLY A 239 -8.48 30.69 1.59
N VAL A 240 -7.27 30.77 1.07
CA VAL A 240 -6.23 31.64 1.61
C VAL A 240 -6.90 32.98 1.92
N PRO A 241 -6.82 33.53 3.15
CA PRO A 241 -7.29 34.88 3.38
C PRO A 241 -6.65 35.78 2.32
N ARG A 242 -7.45 36.36 1.44
CA ARG A 242 -7.01 37.22 0.32
C ARG A 242 -6.32 38.51 0.79
N VAL A 243 -6.05 38.63 2.09
CA VAL A 243 -5.41 39.76 2.76
C VAL A 243 -3.88 39.55 2.89
N TRP A 244 -3.33 38.36 2.65
CA TRP A 244 -1.87 38.15 2.65
C TRP A 244 -1.24 37.83 1.29
N ALA A 245 -2.03 37.78 0.22
CA ALA A 245 -1.51 37.69 -1.15
C ALA A 245 -1.06 39.05 -1.74
N THR A 246 -1.40 40.16 -1.07
CA THR A 246 -1.07 41.54 -1.48
C THR A 246 0.14 42.14 -0.75
N GLN A 247 0.82 41.37 0.12
CA GLN A 247 1.98 41.85 0.89
C GLN A 247 3.23 40.95 0.77
N ALA A 248 3.27 40.02 -0.19
CA ALA A 248 4.52 39.33 -0.50
C ALA A 248 5.45 40.30 -1.26
N PRO A 249 6.64 40.65 -0.73
CA PRO A 249 7.61 41.44 -1.47
C PRO A 249 8.09 40.58 -2.64
N VAL A 250 7.80 40.98 -3.86
CA VAL A 250 8.44 40.43 -5.06
C VAL A 250 9.89 40.92 -5.02
N PRO A 251 10.92 40.05 -4.92
CA PRO A 251 12.28 40.50 -5.14
C PRO A 251 12.45 40.72 -6.66
N ARG A 252 12.16 41.93 -7.13
CA ARG A 252 12.71 42.39 -8.41
C ARG A 252 14.20 42.63 -8.21
N ARG A 253 15.02 41.64 -8.54
CA ARG A 253 16.43 41.88 -8.83
C ARG A 253 16.51 42.43 -10.26
N PRO A 254 17.03 43.64 -10.50
CA PRO A 254 17.24 44.11 -11.87
C PRO A 254 18.33 43.26 -12.52
N ALA A 255 18.07 42.80 -13.73
CA ALA A 255 19.07 42.16 -14.58
C ALA A 255 20.05 43.24 -15.05
N VAL A 256 21.30 43.16 -14.58
CA VAL A 256 22.44 43.79 -15.23
C VAL A 256 23.05 42.71 -16.13
N ALA A 257 23.21 43.04 -17.42
CA ALA A 257 23.83 42.17 -18.43
C ALA A 257 25.30 41.86 -18.09
N PRO A 258 25.84 40.71 -18.55
CA PRO A 258 27.17 40.27 -18.13
C PRO A 258 28.27 41.01 -18.90
N ASP A 259 29.32 41.41 -18.20
CA ASP A 259 30.63 41.66 -18.80
C ASP A 259 31.54 40.45 -18.52
N VAL A 260 32.37 40.15 -19.51
CA VAL A 260 33.21 38.98 -19.66
C VAL A 260 34.38 39.04 -18.70
N GLY A 261 34.65 37.96 -17.96
CA GLY A 261 35.80 37.90 -17.06
C GLY A 261 36.04 36.49 -16.53
N ASP A 262 37.02 35.84 -17.15
CA ASP A 262 37.58 34.52 -16.84
C ASP A 262 37.99 34.36 -15.36
N THR A 263 37.68 33.21 -14.77
CA THR A 263 38.52 32.52 -13.75
C THR A 263 37.86 31.22 -13.31
N THR A 264 38.63 30.16 -13.48
CA THR A 264 38.43 28.80 -12.97
C THR A 264 38.21 28.77 -11.45
N GLY A 265 37.08 28.20 -11.02
CA GLY A 265 36.77 27.95 -9.61
C GLY A 265 35.74 26.84 -9.46
N GLU A 266 36.19 25.67 -9.04
CA GLU A 266 35.40 24.46 -8.79
C GLU A 266 34.11 24.73 -7.97
N LEU A 267 33.01 24.08 -8.37
CA LEU A 267 31.80 23.99 -7.56
C LEU A 267 32.10 23.22 -6.26
N PRO A 268 31.70 23.71 -5.07
CA PRO A 268 31.95 23.02 -3.81
C PRO A 268 31.20 21.68 -3.77
N ARG A 269 31.97 20.59 -3.73
CA ARG A 269 31.44 19.21 -3.57
C ARG A 269 31.05 18.96 -2.11
N ARG A 270 29.89 18.34 -1.90
CA ARG A 270 29.43 17.90 -0.57
C ARG A 270 30.27 16.73 -0.08
N THR A 271 30.84 16.84 1.11
CA THR A 271 31.45 15.72 1.85
C THR A 271 30.35 14.92 2.57
N PRO A 272 30.18 13.62 2.28
CA PRO A 272 29.34 12.73 3.09
C PRO A 272 30.05 12.43 4.42
N GLY A 273 29.35 12.52 5.55
CA GLY A 273 29.87 12.03 6.85
C GLY A 273 29.66 12.93 8.09
N ALA A 274 28.84 13.97 8.03
CA ALA A 274 28.59 14.85 9.19
C ALA A 274 27.14 14.76 9.69
N SER A 275 26.77 13.62 10.26
CA SER A 275 25.63 13.54 11.19
C SER A 275 26.00 12.61 12.33
N GLY A 276 26.48 13.19 13.43
CA GLY A 276 26.58 12.50 14.71
C GLY A 276 25.18 12.30 15.27
N ILE A 277 24.69 11.07 15.23
CA ILE A 277 23.58 10.61 16.06
C ILE A 277 24.16 9.46 16.89
N THR A 278 24.44 9.76 18.15
CA THR A 278 24.88 8.79 19.14
C THR A 278 23.78 7.75 19.38
N GLU A 279 24.18 6.48 19.25
CA GLU A 279 23.48 5.31 19.74
C GLU A 279 23.19 5.45 21.24
N LYS A 280 21.92 5.58 21.59
CA LYS A 280 21.35 4.87 22.74
C LYS A 280 19.83 5.02 22.76
N THR A 281 19.20 3.92 23.16
CA THR A 281 17.79 3.79 23.56
C THR A 281 16.82 3.54 22.40
N LEU A 282 16.67 2.26 22.05
CA LEU A 282 15.37 1.55 22.04
C LEU A 282 15.67 0.06 21.75
N ALA A 283 16.13 -0.65 22.78
CA ALA A 283 16.02 -2.10 22.81
C ALA A 283 14.52 -2.41 23.03
N ALA A 284 13.81 -2.69 21.94
CA ALA A 284 12.50 -3.30 21.99
C ALA A 284 12.70 -4.82 21.93
N ASP A 285 12.32 -5.48 23.01
CA ASP A 285 12.36 -6.93 23.18
C ASP A 285 11.66 -7.62 21.99
N VAL A 286 12.45 -8.37 21.22
CA VAL A 286 11.97 -9.15 20.07
C VAL A 286 11.35 -10.44 20.60
N SER A 287 10.06 -10.37 20.93
CA SER A 287 9.23 -11.56 21.03
C SER A 287 8.85 -11.99 19.61
N ALA A 288 9.34 -13.16 19.17
CA ALA A 288 8.98 -13.79 17.90
C ALA A 288 7.47 -14.01 17.79
N THR A 289 6.75 -13.04 17.21
CA THR A 289 5.31 -13.13 17.03
C THR A 289 5.01 -14.16 15.95
N SER A 290 4.41 -15.28 16.38
CA SER A 290 3.89 -16.34 15.52
C SER A 290 3.09 -15.76 14.34
N TRP A 291 3.36 -16.25 13.11
CA TRP A 291 2.63 -15.91 11.87
C TRP A 291 1.10 -15.93 12.01
N LYS A 292 0.56 -16.62 13.03
CA LYS A 292 -0.87 -16.62 13.41
C LYS A 292 -1.45 -15.20 13.54
N GLY A 293 -0.69 -14.19 13.96
CA GLY A 293 -1.17 -12.80 14.04
C GLY A 293 -1.47 -12.15 12.68
N LEU A 294 -0.80 -12.58 11.61
CA LEU A 294 -1.05 -12.13 10.23
C LEU A 294 -2.37 -12.72 9.68
N PHE A 295 -2.76 -13.91 10.15
CA PHE A 295 -3.88 -14.70 9.61
C PHE A 295 -5.18 -14.69 10.44
N ARG A 296 -5.18 -14.17 11.67
CA ARG A 296 -6.35 -14.20 12.58
C ARG A 296 -7.43 -13.15 12.21
N PHE A 297 -7.97 -13.19 11.00
CA PHE A 297 -9.17 -12.41 10.64
C PHE A 297 -10.24 -13.14 9.83
N ARG A 298 -10.24 -14.49 9.78
CA ARG A 298 -11.45 -15.22 9.39
C ARG A 298 -12.48 -15.14 10.52
N SER A 299 -13.44 -14.22 10.32
CA SER A 299 -14.70 -13.97 11.03
C SER A 299 -15.14 -15.03 12.05
N ARG A 300 -15.22 -14.66 13.33
CA ARG A 300 -16.28 -15.20 14.21
C ARG A 300 -17.59 -14.57 13.75
N THR A 301 -18.42 -15.34 13.07
CA THR A 301 -19.84 -15.02 12.92
C THR A 301 -20.43 -14.96 14.33
N ARG A 302 -20.97 -13.80 14.69
CA ARG A 302 -21.72 -13.62 15.94
C ARG A 302 -22.98 -14.46 15.79
N THR A 303 -23.10 -15.52 16.58
CA THR A 303 -24.36 -16.26 16.73
C THR A 303 -25.41 -15.30 17.25
N ALA A 304 -26.49 -15.14 16.51
CA ALA A 304 -27.67 -14.42 16.96
C ALA A 304 -28.25 -15.19 18.15
N ASN A 305 -28.33 -14.53 19.31
CA ASN A 305 -29.04 -15.05 20.45
C ASN A 305 -30.53 -14.77 20.22
N SER A 306 -31.27 -15.78 19.76
CA SER A 306 -32.74 -15.74 19.71
C SER A 306 -33.27 -15.95 21.13
N GLY A 307 -33.51 -14.85 21.84
CA GLY A 307 -34.31 -14.85 23.04
C GLY A 307 -35.78 -14.99 22.68
N VAL A 308 -36.29 -16.22 22.78
CA VAL A 308 -37.72 -16.51 22.91
C VAL A 308 -38.17 -15.94 24.25
N ALA A 309 -39.14 -15.04 24.23
CA ALA A 309 -39.90 -14.66 25.42
C ALA A 309 -41.28 -15.32 25.33
N ASP A 310 -41.45 -16.43 26.04
CA ASP A 310 -42.75 -16.92 26.48
C ASP A 310 -43.16 -16.11 27.71
N SER A 311 -44.28 -15.39 27.62
CA SER A 311 -45.29 -15.17 28.67
C SER A 311 -46.44 -14.35 28.09
#